data_AF-A0A7I7U620-F1
#
_entry.id   AF-A0A7I7U620-F1
#
_cell.length_a   1.000
_cell.length_b   1.000
_cell.length_c   1.000
_cell.angle_alpha   90.00
_cell.angle_beta   90.00
_cell.angle_gamma   90.00
#
_symmetry.space_group_name_H-M   'P 1'
#
loop_
_entity.id
_entity.type
_entity.pdbx_description
1 polymer ?
#
loop_
_entity_poly.entity_id
_entity_poly.type
_entity_poly.pdbx_seq_one_letter_code
_entity_poly.pdbx_strand_id
1 'polypeptide(L)'
;MTVMKDTEQTPSASPPRKPRRTRLTERSRFVLALQVLIVVGLLGAWELGAATGVIDTFLFSSPSRIAEVLARRAETGALWTDIGVTMTETVLGYLVGAVGGSVLGLALWYSRFVAGLTRPFITAIGAIPILAIAPLIIIWFGTDIVSKIVIVALSCVVVSLTNSYRGAQEVDADWINLMRSFGPPRLRPSSRSSSPAPARGSCRVCGSTSDSPWWAPSSGSSSRPAAVSAT
;
A
#
# COMPACT_ATOMS: atom_id res chain seq x y z
N MET A 1 -47.96 12.01 -51.63
CA MET A 1 -47.52 12.26 -50.23
C MET A 1 -46.19 11.53 -50.03
N THR A 2 -45.09 12.15 -50.45
CA THR A 2 -44.01 12.66 -49.54
C THR A 2 -43.42 11.52 -48.70
N VAL A 3 -42.46 10.76 -49.22
CA VAL A 3 -41.01 11.09 -49.24
C VAL A 3 -40.58 11.78 -47.95
N MET A 4 -40.16 10.99 -46.95
CA MET A 4 -39.35 11.45 -45.83
C MET A 4 -37.92 10.95 -46.06
N LYS A 5 -37.15 11.86 -46.64
CA LYS A 5 -35.70 11.81 -46.84
C LYS A 5 -35.03 12.36 -45.58
N ASP A 6 -33.89 11.78 -45.23
CA ASP A 6 -32.79 12.35 -44.44
C ASP A 6 -33.14 12.72 -42.97
N THR A 7 -32.48 12.14 -41.97
CA THR A 7 -31.18 12.68 -41.55
C THR A 7 -30.41 11.60 -40.80
N GLU A 8 -29.40 11.03 -41.44
CA GLU A 8 -28.22 10.53 -40.75
C GLU A 8 -27.69 11.66 -39.85
N GLN A 9 -27.74 11.49 -38.54
CA GLN A 9 -26.95 12.29 -37.62
C GLN A 9 -25.49 12.03 -37.92
N THR A 10 -24.91 12.87 -38.77
CA THR A 10 -23.47 12.98 -38.95
C THR A 10 -22.86 13.25 -37.57
N PRO A 11 -21.88 12.45 -37.10
CA PRO A 11 -21.21 12.70 -35.85
C PRO A 11 -20.59 14.09 -35.92
N SER A 12 -21.02 14.97 -35.02
CA SER A 12 -20.48 16.33 -34.86
C SER A 12 -18.97 16.22 -34.66
N ALA A 13 -18.22 16.44 -35.74
CA ALA A 13 -16.78 16.51 -35.73
C ALA A 13 -16.37 17.66 -34.80
N SER A 14 -15.94 17.30 -33.59
CA SER A 14 -15.24 18.22 -32.70
C SER A 14 -14.01 18.76 -33.44
N PRO A 15 -13.72 20.06 -33.37
CA PRO A 15 -12.56 20.63 -34.05
C PRO A 15 -11.27 19.96 -33.53
N PRO A 16 -10.25 19.79 -34.38
CA PRO A 16 -8.99 19.18 -33.98
C PRO A 16 -8.33 20.06 -32.90
N ARG A 17 -8.35 19.57 -31.65
CA ARG A 17 -7.70 20.22 -30.51
C ARG A 17 -6.19 20.19 -30.75
N LYS A 18 -5.62 21.32 -31.23
CA LYS A 18 -4.18 21.45 -31.49
C LYS A 18 -3.38 20.98 -30.27
N PRO A 19 -2.36 20.11 -30.43
CA PRO A 19 -1.57 19.64 -29.31
C PRO A 19 -0.75 20.79 -28.73
N ARG A 20 -1.14 21.23 -27.52
CA ARG A 20 -0.45 22.22 -26.68
C ARG A 20 0.86 21.63 -26.12
N ARG A 21 1.75 21.14 -26.99
CA ARG A 21 2.91 20.30 -26.60
C ARG A 21 4.17 21.08 -26.20
N THR A 22 4.34 22.35 -26.58
CA THR A 22 5.63 23.04 -26.42
C THR A 22 5.86 23.68 -25.05
N ARG A 23 4.81 24.09 -24.33
CA ARG A 23 4.95 24.74 -22.99
C ARG A 23 5.19 23.77 -21.83
N LEU A 24 5.11 22.45 -22.07
CA LEU A 24 5.33 21.44 -21.03
C LEU A 24 6.82 21.15 -20.82
N THR A 25 7.64 21.25 -21.87
CA THR A 25 9.07 20.92 -21.81
C THR A 25 9.91 21.98 -21.09
N GLU A 26 9.62 23.28 -21.28
CA GLU A 26 10.33 24.35 -20.59
C GLU A 26 10.01 24.39 -19.08
N ARG A 27 8.74 24.16 -18.71
CA ARG A 27 8.34 24.00 -17.31
C ARG A 27 9.03 22.79 -16.66
N SER A 28 9.16 21.68 -17.39
CA SER A 28 9.86 20.49 -16.90
C SER A 28 11.35 20.73 -16.68
N ARG A 29 12.04 21.46 -17.57
CA ARG A 29 13.45 21.83 -17.39
C ARG A 29 13.67 22.78 -16.22
N PHE A 30 12.77 23.75 -16.03
CA PHE A 30 12.82 24.66 -14.89
C PHE A 30 12.62 23.92 -13.56
N VAL A 31 11.65 23.00 -13.51
CA VAL A 31 11.43 22.15 -12.33
C VAL A 31 12.64 21.26 -12.05
N LEU A 32 13.24 20.65 -13.07
CA LEU A 32 14.45 19.84 -12.90
C LEU A 32 15.62 20.69 -12.39
N ALA A 33 15.83 21.89 -12.95
CA ALA A 33 16.87 22.80 -12.50
C ALA A 33 16.66 23.20 -11.03
N LEU A 34 15.43 23.49 -10.63
CA LEU A 34 15.10 23.82 -9.24
C LEU A 34 15.32 22.62 -8.30
N GLN A 35 14.96 21.41 -8.72
CA GLN A 35 15.22 20.18 -7.95
C GLN A 35 16.73 19.95 -7.77
N VAL A 36 17.52 20.07 -8.84
CA VAL A 36 18.98 19.94 -8.78
C VAL A 36 19.57 21.02 -7.88
N LEU A 37 19.10 22.27 -7.98
CA LEU A 37 19.56 23.37 -7.13
C LEU A 37 19.28 23.09 -5.65
N ILE A 38 18.10 22.56 -5.32
CA ILE A 38 17.77 22.19 -3.94
C ILE A 38 18.71 21.09 -3.43
N VAL A 39 18.96 20.05 -4.22
CA VAL A 39 19.87 18.95 -3.83
C VAL A 39 21.30 19.45 -3.65
N VAL A 40 21.83 20.21 -4.61
CA VAL A 40 23.19 20.77 -4.54
C VAL A 40 23.31 21.77 -3.40
N GLY A 41 22.29 22.60 -3.17
CA GLY A 41 22.25 23.54 -2.05
C GLY A 41 22.26 22.82 -0.70
N LEU A 42 21.51 21.71 -0.57
CA LEU A 42 21.50 20.90 0.64
C LEU A 42 22.85 20.23 0.88
N LEU A 43 23.45 19.62 -0.15
CA LEU A 43 24.77 18.98 -0.05
C LEU A 43 25.87 20.01 0.27
N GLY A 44 25.81 21.19 -0.35
CA GLY A 44 26.73 22.29 -0.09
C GLY A 44 26.60 22.80 1.35
N ALA A 45 25.37 23.02 1.82
CA ALA A 45 25.12 23.41 3.21
C ALA A 45 25.62 22.36 4.21
N TRP A 46 25.49 21.07 3.88
CA TRP A 46 26.01 19.97 4.70
C TRP A 46 27.54 19.94 4.72
N GLU A 47 28.21 20.06 3.57
CA GLU A 47 29.68 20.14 3.50
C GLU A 47 30.20 21.37 4.26
N LEU A 48 29.55 22.53 4.10
CA LEU A 48 29.88 23.75 4.84
C LEU A 48 29.68 23.58 6.35
N GLY A 49 28.57 22.97 6.78
CA GLY A 49 28.31 22.69 8.19
C GLY A 49 29.31 21.70 8.79
N ALA A 50 29.76 20.72 8.02
CA ALA A 50 30.79 19.78 8.42
C ALA A 50 32.19 20.43 8.45
N ALA A 51 32.52 21.28 7.47
CA ALA A 51 33.83 21.95 7.36
C ALA A 51 34.02 23.07 8.39
N THR A 52 32.93 23.76 8.76
CA THR A 52 32.94 24.82 9.79
C THR A 52 32.89 24.28 11.22
N GLY A 53 32.75 22.97 11.40
CA GLY A 53 32.69 22.32 12.72
C GLY A 53 31.37 22.58 13.47
N VAL A 54 30.37 23.17 12.82
CA VAL A 54 29.01 23.32 13.37
C VAL A 54 28.35 21.94 13.53
N ILE A 55 28.68 21.02 12.63
CA ILE A 55 28.25 19.62 12.67
C ILE A 55 29.46 18.77 13.06
N ASP A 56 29.29 17.93 14.08
CA ASP A 56 30.32 16.99 14.49
C ASP A 56 30.59 16.00 13.35
N THR A 57 31.76 16.15 12.73
CA THR A 57 32.21 15.34 11.59
C THR A 57 32.42 13.88 12.00
N PHE A 58 32.53 13.58 13.30
CA PHE A 58 32.60 12.21 13.80
C PHE A 58 31.25 11.49 13.69
N LEU A 59 30.14 12.17 13.98
CA LEU A 59 28.80 11.57 13.93
C LEU A 59 28.21 11.57 12.52
N PHE A 60 28.40 12.65 11.76
CA PHE A 60 27.71 12.81 10.46
C PHE A 60 28.63 12.62 9.25
N SER A 61 29.96 12.57 9.41
CA SER A 61 30.93 12.62 8.30
C SER A 61 30.74 13.83 7.37
N SER A 62 31.68 14.05 6.45
CA SER A 62 31.50 15.02 5.35
C SER A 62 31.16 14.28 4.05
N PRO A 63 30.28 14.82 3.18
CA PRO A 63 29.97 14.20 1.89
C PRO A 63 31.22 13.99 1.01
N SER A 64 32.21 14.89 1.08
CA SER A 64 33.52 14.70 0.44
C SER A 64 34.26 13.43 0.89
N ARG A 65 34.31 13.19 2.21
CA ARG A 65 34.98 12.01 2.80
C ARG A 65 34.24 10.72 2.47
N ILE A 66 32.91 10.76 2.41
CA ILE A 66 32.09 9.62 1.99
C ILE A 66 32.44 9.23 0.54
N ALA A 67 32.55 10.21 -0.36
CA ALA A 67 32.92 9.96 -1.76
C ALA A 67 34.32 9.35 -1.90
N GLU A 68 35.28 9.83 -1.11
CA GLU A 68 36.64 9.29 -1.10
C GLU A 68 36.70 7.83 -0.60
N VAL A 69 36.01 7.53 0.51
CA VAL A 69 35.92 6.17 1.04
C VAL A 69 35.21 5.23 0.06
N LEU A 70 34.17 5.72 -0.62
CA LEU A 70 33.45 4.95 -1.63
C LEU A 70 34.34 4.60 -2.82
N ALA A 71 35.12 5.56 -3.34
CA ALA A 71 36.07 5.34 -4.42
C ALA A 71 37.15 4.31 -4.01
N ARG A 72 37.75 4.49 -2.83
CA ARG A 72 38.76 3.56 -2.29
C ARG A 72 38.19 2.15 -2.11
N ARG A 73 36.96 2.00 -1.56
CA ARG A 73 36.32 0.68 -1.39
C ARG A 73 35.88 0.05 -2.71
N ALA A 74 35.55 0.85 -3.72
CA ALA A 74 35.25 0.37 -5.06
C ALA A 74 36.50 -0.20 -5.74
N GLU A 75 37.65 0.48 -5.60
CA GLU A 75 38.94 0.04 -6.15
C GLU A 75 39.46 -1.25 -5.48
N THR A 76 39.34 -1.37 -4.15
CA THR A 76 39.77 -2.58 -3.43
C THR A 76 38.86 -3.78 -3.63
N GLY A 77 37.70 -3.61 -4.28
CA GLY A 77 36.72 -4.67 -4.49
C GLY A 77 35.84 -4.97 -3.27
N ALA A 78 36.16 -4.42 -2.09
CA ALA A 78 35.40 -4.66 -0.86
C ALA A 78 33.93 -4.22 -0.97
N LEU A 79 33.68 -3.10 -1.67
CA LEU A 79 32.32 -2.59 -1.91
C LEU A 79 31.45 -3.62 -2.63
N TRP A 80 32.00 -4.29 -3.64
CA TRP A 80 31.26 -5.29 -4.43
C TRP A 80 30.96 -6.53 -3.62
N THR A 81 31.88 -6.95 -2.76
CA THR A 81 31.66 -8.06 -1.81
C THR A 81 30.55 -7.72 -0.82
N ASP A 82 30.58 -6.53 -0.21
CA ASP A 82 29.56 -6.08 0.74
C ASP A 82 28.16 -6.01 0.10
N ILE A 83 28.09 -5.50 -1.14
CA ILE A 83 26.85 -5.47 -1.94
C ILE A 83 26.36 -6.89 -2.23
N GLY A 84 27.26 -7.78 -2.66
CA GLY A 84 26.94 -9.16 -2.99
C GLY A 84 26.37 -9.92 -1.81
N VAL A 85 26.99 -9.78 -0.63
CA VAL A 85 26.52 -10.38 0.62
C VAL A 85 25.16 -9.82 1.02
N THR A 86 24.96 -8.50 0.95
CA THR A 86 23.66 -7.89 1.28
C THR A 86 22.55 -8.34 0.32
N MET A 87 22.87 -8.48 -0.98
CA MET A 87 21.94 -9.00 -1.98
C MET A 87 21.56 -10.46 -1.72
N THR A 88 22.52 -11.33 -1.41
CA THR A 88 22.22 -12.75 -1.12
C THR A 88 21.41 -12.89 0.16
N GLU A 89 21.75 -12.15 1.22
CA GLU A 89 20.98 -12.07 2.46
C GLU A 89 19.52 -11.65 2.20
N THR A 90 19.35 -10.57 1.41
CA THR A 90 18.03 -10.01 1.08
C THR A 90 17.20 -10.97 0.24
N VAL A 91 17.80 -11.57 -0.80
CA VAL A 91 17.09 -12.49 -1.69
C VAL A 91 16.69 -13.77 -0.95
N LEU A 92 17.59 -14.36 -0.16
CA LEU A 92 17.27 -15.56 0.62
C LEU A 92 16.19 -15.27 1.67
N GLY A 93 16.34 -14.18 2.42
CA GLY A 93 15.35 -13.75 3.41
C GLY A 93 14.00 -13.46 2.77
N TYR A 94 13.99 -12.76 1.63
CA TYR A 94 12.78 -12.47 0.86
C TYR A 94 12.10 -13.73 0.35
N LEU A 95 12.84 -14.68 -0.25
CA LEU A 95 12.24 -15.91 -0.77
C LEU A 95 11.61 -16.75 0.34
N VAL A 96 12.34 -16.96 1.44
CA VAL A 96 11.84 -17.72 2.59
C VAL A 96 10.63 -17.00 3.20
N GLY A 97 10.73 -15.68 3.40
CA GLY A 97 9.67 -14.90 4.04
C GLY A 97 8.43 -14.72 3.17
N ALA A 98 8.60 -14.49 1.86
CA ALA A 98 7.51 -14.36 0.92
C ALA A 98 6.75 -15.67 0.78
N VAL A 99 7.45 -16.79 0.54
CA VAL A 99 6.82 -18.11 0.42
C VAL A 99 6.16 -18.52 1.73
N GLY A 100 6.89 -18.43 2.84
CA GLY A 100 6.36 -18.79 4.16
C GLY A 100 5.15 -17.93 4.55
N GLY A 101 5.24 -16.61 4.40
CA GLY A 101 4.15 -15.68 4.70
C GLY A 101 2.93 -15.89 3.79
N SER A 102 3.13 -16.11 2.49
CA SER A 102 2.02 -16.37 1.56
C SER A 102 1.28 -17.65 1.88
N VAL A 103 2.02 -18.74 2.14
CA VAL A 103 1.44 -20.03 2.50
C VAL A 103 0.65 -19.93 3.80
N LEU A 104 1.23 -19.29 4.82
CA LEU A 104 0.52 -19.04 6.08
C LEU A 104 -0.73 -18.17 5.87
N GLY A 105 -0.65 -17.14 5.04
CA GLY A 105 -1.78 -16.22 4.78
C GLY A 105 -2.96 -16.92 4.12
N LEU A 106 -2.68 -17.75 3.11
CA LEU A 106 -3.68 -18.59 2.46
C LEU A 106 -4.23 -19.67 3.41
N ALA A 107 -3.37 -20.31 4.20
CA ALA A 107 -3.79 -21.32 5.17
C ALA A 107 -4.75 -20.75 6.23
N LEU A 108 -4.47 -19.53 6.71
CA LEU A 108 -5.33 -18.81 7.65
C LEU A 108 -6.69 -18.45 7.03
N TRP A 109 -6.71 -18.09 5.73
CA TRP A 109 -7.95 -17.77 5.01
C TRP A 109 -8.85 -19.00 4.81
N TYR A 110 -8.28 -20.19 4.61
CA TYR A 110 -9.04 -21.41 4.34
C TYR A 110 -9.98 -21.82 5.50
N SER A 111 -9.58 -21.55 6.75
CA SER A 111 -10.39 -21.91 7.92
C SER A 111 -11.23 -20.73 8.43
N ARG A 112 -12.56 -20.85 8.32
CA ARG A 112 -13.52 -19.81 8.77
C ARG A 112 -13.42 -19.48 10.27
N PHE A 113 -13.09 -20.47 11.11
CA PHE A 113 -12.93 -20.27 12.56
C PHE A 113 -11.63 -19.52 12.87
N VAL A 114 -10.51 -19.95 12.28
CA VAL A 114 -9.20 -19.32 12.46
C VAL A 114 -9.23 -17.89 11.90
N ALA A 115 -9.80 -17.70 10.70
CA ALA A 115 -9.93 -16.39 10.07
C ALA A 115 -10.73 -15.38 10.91
N GLY A 116 -11.64 -15.81 11.79
CA GLY A 116 -12.34 -14.92 12.72
C GLY A 116 -11.44 -14.46 13.87
N LEU A 117 -10.70 -15.41 14.47
CA LEU A 117 -9.82 -15.15 15.61
C LEU A 117 -8.56 -14.38 15.23
N THR A 118 -7.95 -14.66 14.07
CA THR A 118 -6.64 -14.10 13.72
C THR A 118 -6.71 -12.68 13.11
N ARG A 119 -7.89 -12.19 12.72
CA ARG A 119 -8.10 -10.82 12.19
C ARG A 119 -7.44 -9.70 13.00
N PRO A 120 -7.71 -9.56 14.31
CA PRO A 120 -7.07 -8.54 15.12
C PRO A 120 -5.55 -8.76 15.23
N PHE A 121 -5.09 -10.01 15.31
CA PHE A 121 -3.66 -10.33 15.43
C PHE A 121 -2.86 -10.00 14.16
N ILE A 122 -3.40 -10.28 12.96
CA ILE A 122 -2.75 -9.92 11.69
C ILE A 122 -2.58 -8.41 11.57
N THR A 123 -3.58 -7.64 12.01
CA THR A 123 -3.50 -6.18 12.00
C THR A 123 -2.50 -5.67 13.03
N ALA A 124 -2.46 -6.27 14.22
CA ALA A 124 -1.53 -5.90 15.28
C ALA A 124 -0.07 -6.21 14.95
N ILE A 125 0.22 -7.39 14.38
CA ILE A 125 1.59 -7.79 14.06
C ILE A 125 2.20 -6.92 12.96
N GLY A 126 1.38 -6.41 12.03
CA GLY A 126 1.80 -5.45 11.00
C GLY A 126 2.11 -4.05 11.55
N ALA A 127 1.63 -3.70 12.74
CA ALA A 127 1.89 -2.41 13.37
C ALA A 127 3.20 -2.39 14.17
N ILE A 128 3.75 -3.56 14.52
CA ILE A 128 5.00 -3.65 15.28
C ILE A 128 6.17 -3.49 14.32
N PRO A 129 6.99 -2.43 14.45
CA PRO A 129 8.17 -2.28 13.61
C PRO A 129 9.19 -3.38 13.93
N ILE A 130 9.67 -4.08 12.90
CA ILE A 130 10.69 -5.13 13.04
C ILE A 130 11.99 -4.63 13.71
N LEU A 131 12.25 -3.32 13.63
CA LEU A 131 13.39 -2.65 14.26
C LEU A 131 13.44 -2.86 15.78
N ALA A 132 12.30 -3.06 16.45
CA ALA A 132 12.26 -3.33 17.89
C ALA A 132 12.77 -4.74 18.24
N ILE A 133 12.62 -5.70 17.33
CA ILE A 133 13.01 -7.10 17.53
C ILE A 133 14.45 -7.34 17.06
N ALA A 134 14.97 -6.53 16.14
CA ALA A 134 16.31 -6.68 15.58
C ALA A 134 17.43 -6.86 16.64
N PRO A 135 17.48 -6.07 17.74
CA PRO A 135 18.51 -6.27 18.78
C PRO A 135 18.45 -7.64 19.44
N LEU A 136 17.25 -8.19 19.67
CA LEU A 136 17.06 -9.53 20.25
C LEU A 136 17.62 -10.62 19.32
N ILE A 137 17.38 -10.48 18.01
CA ILE A 137 17.89 -11.43 17.01
C ILE A 137 19.41 -11.38 16.94
N ILE A 138 19.99 -10.17 17.01
CA ILE A 138 21.45 -9.99 17.03
C ILE A 138 22.05 -10.65 18.28
N ILE A 139 21.39 -10.57 19.44
CA ILE A 139 21.88 -11.23 20.67
C ILE A 139 21.81 -12.76 20.56
N TRP A 140 20.78 -13.32 19.93
CA TRP A 140 20.64 -14.78 19.80
C TRP A 140 21.54 -15.40 18.72
N PHE A 141 21.58 -14.79 17.55
CA PHE A 141 22.24 -15.34 16.37
C PHE A 141 23.58 -14.68 16.07
N GLY A 142 23.95 -13.61 16.78
CA GLY A 142 25.16 -12.82 16.55
C GLY A 142 25.01 -11.79 15.43
N THR A 143 26.14 -11.36 14.86
CA THR A 143 26.21 -10.42 13.74
C THR A 143 26.46 -11.10 12.39
N ASP A 144 26.28 -12.41 12.33
CA ASP A 144 26.53 -13.21 11.14
C ASP A 144 25.43 -13.04 10.08
N ILE A 145 25.70 -13.61 8.89
CA ILE A 145 24.79 -13.62 7.74
C ILE A 145 23.40 -14.15 8.10
N VAL A 146 23.33 -15.13 9.01
CA VAL A 146 22.08 -15.76 9.45
C VAL A 146 21.16 -14.76 10.15
N SER A 147 21.70 -13.93 11.05
CA SER A 147 20.90 -12.93 11.78
C SER A 147 20.19 -11.96 10.84
N LYS A 148 20.90 -11.49 9.82
CA LYS A 148 20.33 -10.56 8.84
C LYS A 148 19.28 -11.22 7.96
N ILE A 149 19.53 -12.45 7.50
CA ILE A 149 18.54 -13.24 6.75
C ILE A 149 17.25 -13.40 7.57
N VAL A 150 17.36 -13.72 8.87
CA VAL A 150 16.19 -13.90 9.75
C VAL A 150 15.42 -12.58 9.92
N ILE A 151 16.11 -11.45 10.11
CA ILE A 151 15.46 -10.13 10.23
C ILE A 151 14.67 -9.81 8.95
N VAL A 152 15.29 -9.99 7.78
CA VAL A 152 14.64 -9.75 6.48
C VAL A 152 13.46 -10.70 6.32
N ALA A 153 13.64 -12.00 6.57
CA ALA A 153 12.60 -13.01 6.44
C ALA A 153 11.38 -12.69 7.32
N LEU A 154 11.58 -12.37 8.60
CA LEU A 154 10.48 -12.01 9.51
C LEU A 154 9.73 -10.77 9.04
N SER A 155 10.45 -9.75 8.56
CA SER A 155 9.82 -8.55 7.99
C SER A 155 8.97 -8.87 6.75
N CYS A 156 9.48 -9.73 5.86
CA CYS A 156 8.78 -10.15 4.65
C CYS A 156 7.59 -11.07 4.96
N VAL A 157 7.69 -11.96 5.97
CA VAL A 157 6.58 -12.83 6.38
C VAL A 157 5.37 -12.00 6.75
N VAL A 158 5.52 -10.95 7.55
CA VAL A 158 4.40 -10.13 8.01
C VAL A 158 3.71 -9.42 6.84
N VAL A 159 4.49 -8.83 5.94
CA VAL A 159 3.96 -8.15 4.74
C VAL A 159 3.29 -9.16 3.79
N SER A 160 3.95 -10.29 3.50
CA SER A 160 3.45 -11.31 2.58
C SER A 160 2.19 -12.00 3.12
N LEU A 161 2.16 -12.29 4.43
CA LEU A 161 0.98 -12.79 5.14
C LEU A 161 -0.20 -11.84 4.98
N THR A 162 0.01 -10.55 5.23
CA THR A 162 -1.05 -9.53 5.16
C THR A 162 -1.56 -9.36 3.74
N ASN A 163 -0.66 -9.29 2.76
CA ASN A 163 -1.01 -9.15 1.34
C ASN A 163 -1.78 -10.38 0.83
N SER A 164 -1.31 -11.58 1.17
CA SER A 164 -1.96 -12.82 0.76
C SER A 164 -3.34 -13.01 1.40
N TYR A 165 -3.46 -12.66 2.68
CA TYR A 165 -4.74 -12.71 3.40
C TYR A 165 -5.76 -11.71 2.84
N ARG A 166 -5.35 -10.47 2.57
CA ARG A 166 -6.22 -9.44 1.96
C ARG A 166 -6.58 -9.79 0.52
N GLY A 167 -5.61 -10.22 -0.28
CA GLY A 167 -5.85 -10.65 -1.65
C GLY A 167 -6.84 -11.81 -1.74
N ALA A 168 -6.77 -12.77 -0.80
CA ALA A 168 -7.75 -13.87 -0.75
C ALA A 168 -9.17 -13.41 -0.35
N GLN A 169 -9.33 -12.28 0.35
CA GLN A 169 -10.63 -11.71 0.69
C GLN A 169 -11.24 -10.86 -0.44
N GLU A 170 -10.41 -10.25 -1.28
CA GLU A 170 -10.83 -9.41 -2.40
C GLU A 170 -11.33 -10.21 -3.62
N VAL A 171 -11.10 -11.53 -3.66
CA VAL A 171 -11.63 -12.37 -4.74
C VAL A 171 -13.16 -12.38 -4.70
N ASP A 172 -13.79 -11.77 -5.71
CA ASP A 172 -15.25 -11.69 -5.81
C ASP A 172 -15.90 -13.07 -5.72
N ALA A 173 -17.00 -13.14 -4.98
CA ALA A 173 -17.81 -14.34 -4.87
C ALA A 173 -18.30 -14.84 -6.23
N ASP A 174 -18.41 -13.95 -7.23
CA ASP A 174 -18.81 -14.29 -8.60
C ASP A 174 -17.78 -15.17 -9.31
N TRP A 175 -16.48 -14.90 -9.16
CA TRP A 175 -15.44 -15.80 -9.69
C TRP A 175 -15.48 -17.16 -9.01
N ILE A 176 -15.76 -17.21 -7.71
CA ILE A 176 -15.93 -18.45 -6.96
C ILE A 176 -17.18 -19.21 -7.42
N ASN A 177 -18.28 -18.50 -7.71
CA ASN A 177 -19.54 -19.07 -8.20
C ASN A 177 -19.42 -19.58 -9.64
N LEU A 178 -18.69 -18.88 -10.51
CA LEU A 178 -18.36 -19.31 -11.87
C LEU A 178 -17.49 -20.58 -11.85
N MET A 179 -16.46 -20.62 -11.01
CA MET A 179 -15.66 -21.85 -10.83
C MET A 179 -16.49 -23.02 -10.30
N ARG A 180 -17.50 -22.76 -9.45
CA ARG A 180 -18.46 -23.79 -9.01
C ARG A 180 -19.42 -24.25 -10.11
N SER A 181 -19.80 -23.37 -11.05
CA SER A 181 -20.65 -23.72 -12.19
C SER A 181 -19.91 -24.49 -13.28
N PHE A 182 -18.61 -24.20 -13.47
CA PHE A 182 -17.69 -25.01 -14.27
C PHE A 182 -17.16 -26.25 -13.51
N GLY A 183 -17.76 -26.57 -12.35
CA GLY A 183 -17.24 -27.54 -11.39
C GLY A 183 -17.24 -29.00 -11.88
N PRO A 184 -16.25 -29.81 -11.41
CA PRO A 184 -15.96 -31.19 -11.79
C PRO A 184 -17.11 -32.18 -11.51
N PRO A 185 -17.12 -33.38 -12.15
CA PRO A 185 -18.19 -34.37 -12.00
C PRO A 185 -18.38 -34.75 -10.53
N ARG A 186 -19.47 -34.24 -9.94
CA ARG A 186 -19.91 -34.64 -8.61
C ARG A 186 -20.39 -36.09 -8.68
N LEU A 187 -19.68 -36.99 -8.02
CA LEU A 187 -20.30 -38.20 -7.48
C LEU A 187 -21.45 -37.74 -6.58
N ARG A 188 -22.68 -37.96 -7.05
CA ARG A 188 -23.92 -37.67 -6.34
C ARG A 188 -24.08 -38.65 -5.17
N PRO A 189 -24.26 -38.20 -3.92
CA PRO A 189 -25.18 -38.86 -3.02
C PRO A 189 -26.57 -38.33 -3.39
N SER A 190 -27.33 -39.16 -4.10
CA SER A 190 -28.73 -38.92 -4.40
C SER A 190 -29.60 -39.21 -3.18
N SER A 191 -30.02 -38.17 -2.48
CA SER A 191 -31.27 -38.18 -1.68
C SER A 191 -31.65 -36.71 -1.43
N ARG A 192 -32.48 -36.12 -2.29
CA ARG A 192 -33.95 -36.20 -2.30
C ARG A 192 -34.57 -35.79 -0.96
N SER A 193 -35.16 -34.59 -0.97
CA SER A 193 -36.47 -34.25 -0.36
C SER A 193 -36.55 -32.72 -0.29
N SER A 194 -36.95 -32.03 -1.35
CA SER A 194 -38.31 -31.48 -1.48
C SER A 194 -38.96 -31.12 -0.14
N SER A 195 -38.93 -29.85 0.24
CA SER A 195 -40.06 -29.24 0.93
C SER A 195 -40.20 -27.79 0.48
N PRO A 196 -41.39 -27.36 0.03
CA PRO A 196 -41.66 -25.98 -0.36
C PRO A 196 -41.85 -25.09 0.87
N ALA A 197 -41.69 -23.79 0.66
CA ALA A 197 -41.87 -22.71 1.62
C ALA A 197 -43.19 -22.77 2.42
N PRO A 198 -43.25 -22.01 3.51
CA PRO A 198 -44.40 -21.12 3.69
C PRO A 198 -43.97 -19.65 3.80
N ALA A 199 -44.76 -18.82 3.12
CA ALA A 199 -44.76 -17.37 3.21
C ALA A 199 -45.43 -16.87 4.50
N ARG A 200 -45.14 -15.60 4.82
CA ARG A 200 -45.81 -14.65 5.74
C ARG A 200 -45.27 -14.58 7.17
N GLY A 201 -44.75 -13.38 7.48
CA GLY A 201 -44.39 -12.94 8.81
C GLY A 201 -43.96 -11.47 8.78
N SER A 202 -44.92 -10.60 8.52
CA SER A 202 -44.80 -9.15 8.72
C SER A 202 -44.36 -8.85 10.16
N CYS A 203 -43.21 -8.22 10.35
CA CYS A 203 -42.96 -7.38 11.52
C CYS A 203 -42.31 -6.07 11.08
N ARG A 204 -43.20 -5.15 10.74
CA ARG A 204 -42.98 -3.71 10.66
C ARG A 204 -42.64 -3.21 12.07
N VAL A 205 -41.37 -2.91 12.34
CA VAL A 205 -41.00 -2.00 13.45
C VAL A 205 -40.23 -0.84 12.83
N CYS A 206 -41.00 0.16 12.44
CA CYS A 206 -40.56 1.53 12.36
C CYS A 206 -40.57 2.03 13.80
N GLY A 207 -39.39 2.28 14.37
CA GLY A 207 -39.20 2.85 15.69
C GLY A 207 -37.99 3.77 15.64
N SER A 208 -38.26 5.03 15.32
CA SER A 208 -37.33 6.15 15.30
C SER A 208 -36.75 6.42 16.69
N THR A 209 -35.42 6.48 16.80
CA THR A 209 -34.72 7.51 17.59
C THR A 209 -33.22 7.47 17.30
N SER A 210 -32.72 8.59 16.75
CA SER A 210 -31.49 9.25 17.20
C SER A 210 -30.28 8.37 17.53
N ASP A 211 -29.38 8.19 16.55
CA ASP A 211 -27.94 8.22 16.80
C ASP A 211 -27.24 8.73 15.54
N SER A 212 -27.01 10.04 15.51
CA SER A 212 -26.22 10.71 14.48
C SER A 212 -24.75 10.25 14.53
N PRO A 213 -24.11 9.97 13.39
CA PRO A 213 -22.68 9.66 13.33
C PRO A 213 -21.81 10.83 13.85
N TRP A 214 -20.77 10.49 14.62
CA TRP A 214 -19.79 11.40 15.25
C TRP A 214 -18.96 12.29 14.29
N TRP A 215 -19.20 12.24 12.98
CA TRP A 215 -18.42 12.97 11.96
C TRP A 215 -19.15 14.19 11.35
N ALA A 216 -20.31 14.59 11.88
CA ALA A 216 -21.03 15.77 11.38
C ALA A 216 -20.26 17.09 11.67
N PRO A 217 -19.92 17.90 10.66
CA PRO A 217 -19.20 19.16 10.84
C PRO A 217 -20.13 20.27 11.35
N SER A 218 -19.72 20.97 12.41
CA SER A 218 -20.42 22.12 12.98
C SER A 218 -20.21 23.37 12.12
N SER A 219 -21.14 23.64 11.19
CA SER A 219 -21.21 24.93 10.51
C SER A 219 -21.83 25.98 11.43
N GLY A 220 -20.97 26.76 12.09
CA GLY A 220 -21.36 27.97 12.80
C GLY A 220 -21.89 29.03 11.82
N SER A 221 -23.21 29.24 11.84
CA SER A 221 -23.88 30.33 11.14
C SER A 221 -23.87 31.58 12.03
N SER A 222 -22.93 32.47 11.74
CA SER A 222 -23.05 33.88 12.09
C SER A 222 -24.03 34.58 11.14
N SER A 223 -24.60 35.70 11.60
CA SER A 223 -25.47 36.65 10.90
C SER A 223 -26.99 36.37 10.89
N ARG A 224 -27.67 36.91 11.91
CA ARG A 224 -29.06 37.38 11.81
C ARG A 224 -29.05 38.85 11.36
N PRO A 225 -29.85 39.26 10.36
CA PRO A 225 -30.24 40.66 10.23
C PRO A 225 -31.71 40.89 10.63
N ALA A 226 -31.90 41.99 11.36
CA ALA A 226 -32.98 42.97 11.29
C ALA A 226 -34.44 42.54 11.03
N ALA A 227 -35.29 42.76 12.04
CA ALA A 227 -36.68 43.25 11.96
C ALA A 227 -36.93 43.98 13.29
N VAL A 228 -37.07 45.32 13.40
CA VAL A 228 -38.08 46.26 12.86
C VAL A 228 -39.50 45.92 13.29
N SER A 229 -39.93 46.49 14.43
CA SER A 229 -41.30 46.82 14.85
C SER A 229 -41.21 47.44 16.26
N ALA A 230 -41.21 48.77 16.42
CA ALA A 230 -42.39 49.60 16.67
C ALA A 230 -43.18 49.16 17.92
N THR A 231 -42.98 49.83 19.05
CA THR A 231 -43.93 50.68 19.82
C THR A 231 -43.21 51.19 21.06
#